data_AF-A0A1J7FMU9-F1
#
_entry.id   AF-A0A1J7FMU9-F1
#
_cell.length_a   1.000
_cell.length_b   1.000
_cell.length_c   1.000
_cell.angle_alpha   90.00
_cell.angle_beta   90.00
_cell.angle_gamma   90.00
#
_symmetry.space_group_name_H-M   'P 1'
#
loop_
_entity.id
_entity.type
_entity.pdbx_description
1 polymer ?
#
loop_
_entity_poly.entity_id
_entity_poly.type
_entity_poly.pdbx_seq_one_letter_code
_entity_poly.pdbx_strand_id
1 'polypeptide(L)'
;MRNRWMRLKQVLSKSKRFSLQKLCSQHCSFFIRDRNSSPAYAWVKCKRRQDKNCYKILEAAGINGRQGSLYSAGDRYVRLSLMRSQDDFEILINKLRNLVAKK
;
A
#
# COMPACT_ATOMS: atom_id res chain seq x y z
N MET A 1 -10.88 0.20 9.17
CA MET A 1 -9.87 -0.31 8.19
C MET A 1 -10.39 -0.57 6.78
N ARG A 2 -11.57 -1.16 6.57
CA ARG A 2 -12.11 -1.45 5.21
C ARG A 2 -12.09 -0.22 4.28
N ASN A 3 -12.61 0.93 4.73
CA ASN A 3 -12.63 2.17 3.94
C ASN A 3 -11.20 2.60 3.54
N ARG A 4 -10.26 2.65 4.50
CA ARG A 4 -8.85 2.98 4.27
C ARG A 4 -8.21 2.07 3.21
N TRP A 5 -8.44 0.76 3.29
CA TRP A 5 -7.95 -0.20 2.30
C TRP A 5 -8.55 0.03 0.91
N MET A 6 -9.87 0.29 0.81
CA MET A 6 -10.52 0.56 -0.47
C MET A 6 -9.97 1.83 -1.12
N ARG A 7 -9.84 2.93 -0.37
CA ARG A 7 -9.28 4.20 -0.86
C ARG A 7 -7.85 4.04 -1.37
N LEU A 8 -7.01 3.32 -0.62
CA LEU A 8 -5.63 3.06 -1.06
C LEU A 8 -5.58 2.22 -2.34
N LYS A 9 -6.39 1.16 -2.43
CA LYS A 9 -6.50 0.35 -3.66
C LYS A 9 -6.92 1.19 -4.86
N GLN A 10 -7.92 2.06 -4.70
CA GLN A 10 -8.41 2.95 -5.76
C GLN A 10 -7.35 3.95 -6.24
N VAL A 11 -6.50 4.46 -5.34
CA VAL A 11 -5.40 5.37 -5.74
C VAL A 11 -4.34 4.59 -6.51
N LEU A 12 -3.88 3.46 -5.98
CA LEU A 12 -2.81 2.69 -6.61
C LEU A 12 -3.25 2.00 -7.90
N SER A 13 -4.53 1.67 -8.07
CA SER A 13 -5.05 1.07 -9.30
C SER A 13 -4.97 1.99 -10.51
N LYS A 14 -4.79 3.31 -10.31
CA LYS A 14 -4.64 4.29 -11.40
C LYS A 14 -3.28 4.20 -12.10
N SER A 15 -2.31 3.45 -11.56
CA SER A 15 -1.01 3.24 -12.21
C SER A 15 -0.56 1.80 -12.17
N LYS A 16 0.09 1.37 -13.26
CA LYS A 16 0.72 0.04 -13.36
C LYS A 16 2.10 0.00 -12.67
N ARG A 17 2.58 1.13 -12.12
CA ARG A 17 3.90 1.25 -11.45
C ARG A 17 3.97 0.43 -10.16
N PHE A 18 2.84 0.26 -9.47
CA PHE A 18 2.77 -0.42 -8.18
C PHE A 18 1.89 -1.66 -8.24
N SER A 19 2.09 -2.59 -7.32
CA SER A 19 1.14 -3.65 -7.01
C SER A 19 1.01 -3.87 -5.52
N LEU A 20 -0.16 -4.34 -5.11
CA LEU A 20 -0.50 -4.68 -3.74
C LEU A 20 -0.54 -6.19 -3.54
N GLN A 21 -0.54 -6.60 -2.27
CA GLN A 21 -0.78 -7.99 -1.91
C GLN A 21 -2.13 -8.49 -2.45
N LYS A 22 -2.18 -9.73 -2.92
CA LYS A 22 -3.42 -10.41 -3.29
C LYS A 22 -4.09 -10.88 -2.01
N LEU A 23 -5.34 -10.48 -1.80
CA LEU A 23 -6.14 -10.87 -0.65
C LEU A 23 -7.50 -11.33 -1.15
N CYS A 24 -7.93 -12.51 -0.70
CA CYS A 24 -9.22 -13.08 -1.06
C CYS A 24 -10.29 -12.74 0.00
N SER A 25 -11.55 -12.86 -0.40
CA SER A 25 -12.67 -12.89 0.55
C SER A 25 -12.66 -14.23 1.28
N GLN A 26 -13.02 -14.22 2.56
CA GLN A 26 -13.13 -15.42 3.39
C GLN A 26 -14.37 -15.34 4.27
N HIS A 27 -14.91 -16.51 4.62
CA HIS A 27 -15.99 -16.61 5.58
C HIS A 27 -15.50 -16.21 6.97
N CYS A 28 -16.22 -15.32 7.65
CA CYS A 28 -15.90 -14.90 8.99
C CYS A 28 -16.96 -15.41 9.96
N SER A 29 -16.58 -16.36 10.83
CA SER A 29 -17.48 -16.97 11.82
C SER A 29 -18.07 -15.96 12.81
N PHE A 30 -17.31 -14.94 13.21
CA PHE A 30 -17.81 -13.89 14.11
C PHE A 30 -18.93 -13.04 13.50
N PHE A 31 -18.83 -12.73 12.20
CA PHE A 31 -19.85 -11.94 11.49
C PHE A 31 -20.87 -12.79 10.75
N ILE A 32 -20.69 -14.12 10.73
CA ILE A 32 -21.52 -15.12 10.05
C ILE A 32 -21.78 -14.73 8.58
N ARG A 33 -20.72 -14.30 7.88
CA ARG A 33 -20.78 -13.92 6.46
C ARG A 33 -19.40 -13.85 5.82
N ASP A 34 -19.38 -13.87 4.50
CA ASP A 34 -18.17 -13.64 3.74
C ASP A 34 -17.74 -12.17 3.79
N ARG A 35 -16.45 -11.96 4.00
CA ARG A 35 -15.87 -10.62 4.11
C ARG A 35 -14.57 -10.51 3.34
N ASN A 36 -14.47 -9.38 2.64
CA ASN A 36 -13.21 -8.92 2.08
C ASN A 36 -12.22 -8.57 3.20
N SER A 37 -10.97 -8.96 2.97
CA SER A 37 -9.85 -8.63 3.86
C SER A 37 -9.66 -7.11 4.01
N SER A 38 -9.44 -6.67 5.26
CA SER A 38 -9.12 -5.28 5.61
C SER A 38 -7.81 -5.21 6.40
N PRO A 39 -6.66 -5.33 5.73
CA PRO A 39 -5.37 -5.45 6.38
C PRO A 39 -4.96 -4.16 7.12
N ALA A 40 -4.11 -4.34 8.14
CA ALA A 40 -3.46 -3.26 8.87
C ALA A 40 -2.39 -2.53 8.05
N TYR A 41 -1.71 -3.26 7.16
CA TYR A 41 -0.59 -2.78 6.36
C TYR A 41 -0.84 -3.01 4.87
N ALA A 42 -0.41 -2.06 4.04
CA ALA A 42 -0.29 -2.28 2.60
C ALA A 42 1.12 -2.77 2.28
N TRP A 43 1.21 -3.86 1.53
CA TRP A 43 2.47 -4.40 1.04
C TRP A 43 2.63 -4.02 -0.43
N VAL A 44 3.40 -2.96 -0.67
CA VAL A 44 3.53 -2.34 -1.98
C VAL A 44 4.79 -2.83 -2.66
N LYS A 45 4.66 -3.31 -3.90
CA LYS A 45 5.78 -3.67 -4.77
C LYS A 45 5.92 -2.66 -5.91
N CYS A 46 7.12 -2.15 -6.13
CA CYS A 46 7.45 -1.38 -7.33
C CYS A 46 7.70 -2.34 -8.52
N LYS A 47 7.01 -2.10 -9.64
CA LYS A 47 7.06 -2.97 -10.84
C LYS A 47 8.04 -2.51 -11.90
N ARG A 48 8.37 -1.20 -12.01
CA ARG A 48 9.28 -0.71 -13.05
C ARG A 48 10.66 -1.33 -12.87
N ARG A 49 11.34 -1.66 -13.98
CA ARG A 49 12.71 -2.16 -13.92
C ARG A 49 13.69 -1.15 -13.32
N GLN A 50 13.45 0.14 -13.57
CA GLN A 50 14.23 1.27 -13.05
C GLN A 50 14.05 1.46 -11.53
N ASP A 51 12.91 1.04 -10.98
CA ASP A 51 12.57 1.19 -9.56
C ASP A 51 13.23 0.07 -8.72
N LYS A 52 14.57 0.01 -8.69
CA LYS A 52 15.32 -1.02 -7.94
C LYS A 52 15.13 -0.90 -6.43
N ASN A 53 15.11 0.33 -5.90
CA ASN A 53 14.85 0.62 -4.49
C ASN A 53 13.52 1.37 -4.33
N CYS A 54 12.47 0.61 -4.03
CA CYS A 54 11.11 1.14 -3.91
C CYS A 54 10.95 2.08 -2.71
N TYR A 55 11.71 1.84 -1.64
CA TYR A 55 11.71 2.70 -0.47
C TYR A 55 12.22 4.10 -0.78
N LYS A 56 13.37 4.22 -1.47
CA LYS A 56 13.93 5.52 -1.85
C LYS A 56 12.98 6.35 -2.73
N ILE A 57 12.21 5.69 -3.60
CA ILE A 57 11.20 6.35 -4.44
C ILE A 57 10.06 6.92 -3.59
N LEU A 58 9.55 6.13 -2.64
CA LEU A 58 8.49 6.59 -1.75
C LEU A 58 9.01 7.69 -0.80
N GLU A 59 10.23 7.55 -0.29
CA GLU A 59 10.90 8.55 0.55
C GLU A 59 11.07 9.88 -0.21
N ALA A 60 11.49 9.86 -1.47
CA ALA A 60 11.58 11.05 -2.32
C ALA A 60 10.22 11.71 -2.59
N ALA A 61 9.12 10.95 -2.48
CA ALA A 61 7.75 11.47 -2.53
C ALA A 61 7.22 11.91 -1.14
N GLY A 62 8.07 11.91 -0.11
CA GLY A 62 7.73 12.23 1.28
C GLY A 62 6.90 11.15 1.97
N ILE A 63 6.90 9.91 1.47
CA ILE A 63 6.15 8.78 2.02
C ILE A 63 7.13 7.86 2.76
N ASN A 64 7.02 7.84 4.09
CA ASN A 64 7.84 6.96 4.92
C ASN A 64 7.11 5.63 5.16
N GLY A 65 7.83 4.53 4.91
CA GLY A 65 7.39 3.16 5.15
C GLY A 65 8.49 2.32 5.80
N ARG A 66 8.32 1.00 5.83
CA ARG A 66 9.40 0.07 6.17
C ARG A 66 9.88 -0.69 4.94
N GLN A 67 11.19 -0.73 4.75
CA GLN A 67 11.84 -1.44 3.64
C GLN A 67 11.51 -2.93 3.66
N GLY A 68 11.34 -3.53 2.48
CA GLY A 68 11.05 -4.94 2.33
C GLY A 68 12.22 -5.87 2.63
N SER A 69 13.45 -5.37 2.51
CA SER A 69 14.69 -6.09 2.90
C SER A 69 14.71 -6.45 4.39
N LEU A 70 14.12 -5.62 5.26
CA LEU A 70 13.93 -5.92 6.69
C LEU A 70 13.03 -7.14 6.95
N TYR A 71 12.31 -7.62 5.92
CA TYR A 71 11.42 -8.78 5.95
C TYR A 71 11.84 -9.86 4.96
N SER A 72 13.10 -9.86 4.52
CA SER A 72 13.65 -10.82 3.55
C SER A 72 12.92 -10.86 2.20
N ALA A 73 12.22 -9.79 1.81
CA ALA A 73 11.47 -9.72 0.55
C ALA A 73 12.18 -8.93 -0.56
N GLY A 74 13.29 -8.26 -0.22
CA GLY A 74 14.09 -7.43 -1.12
C GLY A 74 13.60 -5.98 -1.24
N ASP A 75 14.43 -5.14 -1.87
CA ASP A 75 14.28 -3.67 -1.89
C ASP A 75 13.14 -3.13 -2.76
N ARG A 76 12.49 -4.03 -3.51
CA ARG A 76 11.34 -3.68 -4.34
C ARG A 76 10.03 -3.59 -3.56
N TYR A 77 10.03 -4.03 -2.30
CA TYR A 77 8.84 -4.01 -1.45
C TYR A 77 8.95 -2.97 -0.36
N VAL A 78 7.80 -2.40 0.01
CA VAL A 78 7.66 -1.47 1.12
C VAL A 78 6.37 -1.75 1.89
N ARG A 79 6.46 -1.75 3.22
CA ARG A 79 5.31 -1.80 4.13
C ARG A 79 4.83 -0.40 4.46
N LEU A 80 3.57 -0.11 4.16
CA LEU A 80 2.90 1.14 4.56
C LEU A 80 1.87 0.84 5.65
N SER A 81 1.88 1.61 6.74
CA SER A 81 0.90 1.48 7.82
C SER A 81 -0.40 2.18 7.45
N LEU A 82 -1.53 1.48 7.61
CA LEU A 82 -2.87 2.05 7.43
C LEU A 82 -3.56 2.34 8.76
N MET A 83 -2.92 1.99 9.88
CA MET A 83 -3.47 2.09 11.24
C MET A 83 -3.12 3.38 11.97
N ARG A 84 -2.33 4.29 11.37
CA ARG A 84 -1.97 5.58 11.98
C ARG A 84 -3.19 6.50 12.15
N SER A 85 -2.99 7.72 12.65
CA SER A 85 -4.05 8.72 12.78
C SER A 85 -4.77 8.97 11.45
N GLN A 86 -5.95 9.60 11.50
CA GLN A 86 -6.68 9.93 10.27
C GLN A 86 -5.87 10.92 9.41
N ASP A 87 -5.23 11.91 10.02
CA ASP A 87 -4.41 12.90 9.31
C ASP A 87 -3.21 12.26 8.61
N ASP A 88 -2.50 11.36 9.30
CA ASP A 88 -1.40 10.59 8.71
C ASP A 88 -1.88 9.79 7.49
N PHE A 89 -3.08 9.21 7.58
CA PHE A 89 -3.67 8.46 6.47
C PHE A 89 -4.07 9.37 5.29
N GLU A 90 -4.65 10.54 5.54
CA GLU A 90 -4.99 11.49 4.48
C GLU A 90 -3.74 12.04 3.78
N ILE A 91 -2.71 12.38 4.53
CA ILE A 91 -1.41 12.81 3.99
C ILE A 91 -0.82 11.71 3.10
N LEU A 92 -0.83 10.45 3.57
CA LEU A 92 -0.37 9.30 2.79
C LEU A 92 -1.13 9.18 1.47
N ILE A 93 -2.46 9.24 1.50
CA ILE A 93 -3.31 9.11 0.31
C ILE A 93 -3.05 10.25 -0.68
N ASN A 94 -2.91 11.49 -0.21
CA ASN A 94 -2.64 12.64 -1.07
C ASN A 94 -1.26 12.54 -1.73
N LYS A 95 -0.22 12.16 -0.97
CA LYS A 95 1.12 11.93 -1.54
C LYS A 95 1.12 10.80 -2.57
N LEU A 96 0.41 9.70 -2.29
CA LEU A 96 0.26 8.59 -3.24
C LEU A 96 -0.47 9.00 -4.52
N ARG A 97 -1.51 9.83 -4.43
CA ARG A 97 -2.21 10.38 -5.61
C ARG A 97 -1.27 11.18 -6.48
N ASN A 98 -0.48 12.07 -5.89
CA ASN A 98 0.50 12.89 -6.61
C ASN A 98 1.58 12.03 -7.26
N LEU A 99 2.07 11.01 -6.54
CA LEU A 99 3.08 10.08 -7.06
C LEU A 99 2.57 9.23 -8.22
N VAL A 100 1.31 8.80 -8.17
CA VAL A 100 0.66 7.99 -9.21
C VAL A 100 0.30 8.80 -10.44
N ALA A 101 0.01 10.10 -10.28
CA ALA A 101 -0.28 11.02 -11.39
C ALA A 101 0.98 11.37 -12.20
N LYS A 102 2.17 11.37 -11.58
CA LYS A 102 3.44 11.58 -12.27
C LYS A 102 3.78 10.32 -13.10
N LYS A 103 3.81 10.49 -14.42
CA LYS A 103 4.12 9.41 -15.40
C LYS A 103 5.52 8.85 -15.20
#